data_AF-A0A3M2EX40-F1
#
_entry.id   AF-A0A3M2EX40-F1
#
_cell.length_a   1.000
_cell.length_b   1.000
_cell.length_c   1.000
_cell.angle_alpha   90.00
_cell.angle_beta   90.00
_cell.angle_gamma   90.00
#
_symmetry.space_group_name_H-M   'P 1'
#
loop_
_entity.id
_entity.type
_entity.pdbx_description
1 polymer ?
#
loop_
_entity_poly.entity_id
_entity_poly.type
_entity_poly.pdbx_seq_one_letter_code
_entity_poly.pdbx_strand_id
1 'polypeptide(L)'
;MMKDKDGILFVAGPGRSGTTLLRDLLDGHPRLVVWPYEWQYLSLYGKYVSTDLKRFLPAAEIISRFLAEERFKMIFRGPLVERRVEGRVSEPDWVLHLRKGLERVEEKEFSAFSFFRSMASLARGEKKKYFVCKCNDPLRILEYTIAFPEARFLFILRNPIDCFLSKLQYRARSYDCLAPPEFPRGLAAYSLDEIEAFFKALAFLRDTDTTGERYNVLRLEDLVQTPGNVLQAMGERLSLSWDDNLIRPSWMGLPVRGHFSDPRRDERCLAVPTEARRWGLTKAEKKRLRENKDIYSRDYPELEKDLESVPNARIFRRAYRLHCRFHIRANEGREFRKAFFRRARRRYAELEA
;
A
#
# COMPACT_ATOMS: atom_id res chain seq x y z
N MET A 1 -1.30 24.03 18.84
CA MET A 1 0.11 23.57 18.87
C MET A 1 0.24 22.36 19.80
N MET A 2 0.51 21.18 19.26
CA MET A 2 0.70 19.93 20.00
C MET A 2 1.88 20.04 20.97
N LYS A 3 1.61 20.20 22.26
CA LYS A 3 2.64 20.15 23.30
C LYS A 3 3.03 18.71 23.69
N ASP A 4 2.27 17.71 23.26
CA ASP A 4 2.58 16.29 23.46
C ASP A 4 2.99 15.60 22.15
N LYS A 5 4.24 15.10 22.18
CA LYS A 5 5.16 14.70 21.11
C LYS A 5 4.79 13.42 20.33
N ASP A 6 3.55 13.24 19.93
CA ASP A 6 3.17 12.09 19.10
C ASP A 6 3.17 12.52 17.62
N GLY A 7 4.09 11.99 16.81
CA GLY A 7 4.22 12.34 15.40
C GLY A 7 3.33 11.50 14.47
N ILE A 8 3.16 11.93 13.22
CA ILE A 8 2.57 11.10 12.16
C ILE A 8 3.70 10.53 11.30
N LEU A 9 3.64 9.22 11.02
CA LEU A 9 4.53 8.51 10.11
C LEU A 9 3.71 7.94 8.94
N PHE A 10 3.97 8.39 7.72
CA PHE A 10 3.36 7.84 6.53
C PHE A 10 4.23 6.74 5.92
N VAL A 11 3.73 5.51 5.84
CA VAL A 11 4.27 4.47 4.96
C VAL A 11 3.73 4.72 3.55
N ALA A 12 4.63 5.01 2.62
CA ALA A 12 4.30 5.46 1.29
C ALA A 12 4.98 4.57 0.24
N GLY A 13 4.32 4.29 -0.88
CA GLY A 13 4.94 3.60 -2.01
C GLY A 13 3.94 3.36 -3.14
N PRO A 14 4.39 3.16 -4.39
CA PRO A 14 3.48 2.82 -5.45
C PRO A 14 2.76 1.50 -5.12
N GLY A 15 1.50 1.37 -5.53
CA GLY A 15 0.75 0.14 -5.28
C GLY A 15 1.53 -1.10 -5.77
N ARG A 16 1.66 -2.12 -4.91
CA ARG A 16 2.47 -3.35 -5.11
C ARG A 16 3.99 -3.23 -4.83
N SER A 17 4.43 -2.15 -4.17
CA SER A 17 5.83 -2.01 -3.70
C SER A 17 6.13 -2.61 -2.32
N GLY A 18 5.13 -3.18 -1.63
CA GLY A 18 5.32 -3.74 -0.28
C GLY A 18 4.92 -2.81 0.87
N THR A 19 4.22 -1.70 0.60
CA THR A 19 3.67 -0.81 1.65
C THR A 19 2.85 -1.53 2.71
N THR A 20 2.12 -2.59 2.32
CA THR A 20 1.35 -3.41 3.27
C THR A 20 2.27 -4.25 4.16
N LEU A 21 3.31 -4.87 3.59
CA LEU A 21 4.32 -5.60 4.37
C LEU A 21 5.01 -4.68 5.36
N LEU A 22 5.48 -3.51 4.91
CA LEU A 22 6.18 -2.57 5.78
C LEU A 22 5.28 -2.06 6.91
N ARG A 23 4.02 -1.73 6.60
CA ARG A 23 3.01 -1.42 7.63
C ARG A 23 2.88 -2.56 8.65
N ASP A 24 2.76 -3.80 8.18
CA ASP A 24 2.56 -4.96 9.05
C ASP A 24 3.80 -5.23 9.91
N LEU A 25 5.02 -4.99 9.41
CA LEU A 25 6.26 -5.08 10.20
C LEU A 25 6.31 -3.99 11.30
N LEU A 26 5.78 -2.81 11.04
CA LEU A 26 5.72 -1.71 12.03
C LEU A 26 4.63 -1.93 13.09
N ASP A 27 3.58 -2.68 12.78
CA ASP A 27 2.42 -2.89 13.66
C ASP A 27 2.78 -3.57 14.99
N GLY A 28 3.85 -4.36 15.02
CA GLY A 28 4.30 -5.07 16.21
C GLY A 28 5.07 -4.20 17.21
N HIS A 29 5.48 -2.99 16.83
CA HIS A 29 6.38 -2.18 17.66
C HIS A 29 5.62 -1.48 18.82
N PRO A 30 6.08 -1.59 20.08
CA PRO A 30 5.33 -1.11 21.26
C PRO A 30 5.10 0.41 21.28
N ARG A 31 5.96 1.18 20.62
CA ARG A 31 5.86 2.64 20.50
C ARG A 31 5.13 3.13 19.24
N LEU A 32 4.55 2.25 18.44
CA LEU A 32 3.79 2.61 17.26
C LEU A 32 2.30 2.31 17.45
N VAL A 33 1.45 3.12 16.84
CA VAL A 33 0.03 2.82 16.65
C VAL A 33 -0.18 2.77 15.15
N VAL A 34 -0.45 1.59 14.61
CA VAL A 34 -0.50 1.40 13.17
C VAL A 34 -1.94 1.31 12.70
N TRP A 35 -2.24 2.07 11.65
CA TRP A 35 -3.55 2.03 11.00
C TRP A 35 -3.68 0.76 10.16
N PRO A 36 -4.61 -0.18 10.48
CA PRO A 36 -4.75 -1.46 9.78
C PRO A 36 -5.18 -1.39 8.32
N TYR A 37 -5.54 -0.22 7.79
CA TYR A 37 -6.03 -0.05 6.42
C TYR A 37 -5.22 0.98 5.63
N GLU A 38 -5.59 1.17 4.37
CA GLU A 38 -5.08 2.28 3.60
C GLU A 38 -5.72 3.59 4.08
N TRP A 39 -4.89 4.59 4.31
CA TRP A 39 -5.32 5.91 4.72
C TRP A 39 -5.83 6.65 3.48
N GLN A 40 -7.15 6.54 3.24
CA GLN A 40 -7.83 7.28 2.18
C GLN A 40 -8.73 8.39 2.72
N TYR A 41 -8.66 8.66 4.02
CA TYR A 41 -9.66 9.43 4.71
C TYR A 41 -9.63 10.91 4.39
N LEU A 42 -8.48 11.50 4.11
CA LEU A 42 -8.44 12.91 3.68
C LEU A 42 -9.27 13.14 2.41
N SER A 43 -9.37 12.15 1.51
CA SER A 43 -10.25 12.23 0.35
C SER A 43 -11.74 12.12 0.69
N LEU A 44 -12.08 11.33 1.72
CA LEU A 44 -13.46 11.18 2.19
C LEU A 44 -13.88 12.43 2.97
N TYR A 45 -13.03 12.91 3.87
CA TYR A 45 -13.26 14.11 4.65
C TYR A 45 -13.26 15.36 3.78
N GLY A 46 -12.36 15.50 2.79
CA GLY A 46 -12.36 16.64 1.86
C GLY A 46 -13.66 16.80 1.06
N LYS A 47 -14.46 15.73 0.92
CA LYS A 47 -15.82 15.84 0.35
C LYS A 47 -16.82 16.50 1.29
N TYR A 48 -16.64 16.37 2.61
CA TYR A 48 -17.52 16.93 3.63
C TYR A 48 -16.96 18.21 4.28
N VAL A 49 -15.67 18.42 4.14
CA VAL A 49 -14.90 19.59 4.55
C VAL A 49 -14.52 20.29 3.25
N SER A 50 -15.49 21.00 2.70
CA SER A 50 -15.34 21.81 1.50
C SER A 50 -14.07 22.66 1.54
N THR A 51 -13.29 22.64 0.46
CA THR A 51 -12.16 23.57 0.24
C THR A 51 -12.61 25.02 0.13
N ASP A 52 -13.90 25.26 -0.17
CA ASP A 52 -14.55 26.54 0.11
C ASP A 52 -14.82 26.62 1.61
N LEU A 53 -13.98 27.39 2.31
CA LEU A 53 -13.95 27.70 3.76
C LEU A 53 -15.28 28.23 4.35
N LYS A 54 -16.41 28.15 3.63
CA LYS A 54 -17.66 28.84 3.98
C LYS A 54 -18.70 27.98 4.71
N ARG A 55 -18.58 26.65 4.73
CA ARG A 55 -19.50 25.77 5.49
C ARG A 55 -18.79 24.53 6.00
N PHE A 56 -18.26 24.61 7.23
CA PHE A 56 -18.03 23.41 8.01
C PHE A 56 -19.38 22.83 8.41
N LEU A 57 -19.65 21.59 8.02
CA LEU A 57 -20.75 20.84 8.62
C LEU A 57 -20.48 20.69 10.13
N PRO A 58 -21.49 20.73 11.00
CA PRO A 58 -21.31 20.44 12.42
C PRO A 58 -20.63 19.07 12.60
N ALA A 59 -19.77 18.95 13.63
CA ALA A 59 -19.05 17.70 13.93
C ALA A 59 -19.99 16.47 13.94
N ALA A 60 -21.18 16.60 14.54
CA ALA A 60 -22.18 15.54 14.57
C ALA A 60 -22.63 15.08 13.17
N GLU A 61 -22.75 16.01 12.22
CA GLU A 61 -23.13 15.70 10.85
C GLU A 61 -21.97 15.04 10.08
N ILE A 62 -20.73 15.51 10.29
CA ILE A 62 -19.53 14.85 9.72
C ILE A 62 -19.44 13.41 10.23
N ILE A 63 -19.63 13.16 11.52
CA ILE A 63 -19.66 11.81 12.09
C ILE A 63 -20.76 10.99 11.44
N SER A 64 -21.98 11.51 11.38
CA SER A 64 -23.13 10.79 10.82
C SER A 64 -22.87 10.37 9.37
N ARG A 65 -22.39 11.30 8.53
CA ARG A 65 -22.04 11.02 7.14
C ARG A 65 -20.88 10.03 7.03
N PHE A 66 -19.86 10.17 7.87
CA PHE A 66 -18.72 9.24 7.89
C PHE A 66 -19.13 7.81 8.28
N LEU A 67 -19.99 7.67 9.30
CA LEU A 67 -20.53 6.38 9.74
C LEU A 67 -21.45 5.75 8.68
N ALA A 68 -22.12 6.59 7.87
CA ALA A 68 -22.98 6.13 6.80
C ALA A 68 -22.20 5.63 5.56
N GLU A 69 -20.93 6.03 5.39
CA GLU A 69 -20.11 5.62 4.25
C GLU A 69 -19.93 4.09 4.21
N GLU A 70 -20.20 3.49 3.05
CA GLU A 70 -20.02 2.04 2.86
C GLU A 70 -18.59 1.59 3.15
N ARG A 71 -17.59 2.44 2.90
CA ARG A 71 -16.19 2.14 3.24
C ARG A 71 -15.97 2.01 4.74
N PHE A 72 -16.68 2.80 5.55
CA PHE A 72 -16.65 2.67 7.00
C PHE A 72 -17.33 1.38 7.44
N LYS A 73 -18.52 1.10 6.90
CA LYS A 73 -19.22 -0.16 7.14
C LYS A 73 -18.36 -1.36 6.73
N MET A 74 -17.56 -1.27 5.67
CA MET A 74 -16.66 -2.35 5.27
C MET A 74 -15.54 -2.64 6.28
N ILE A 75 -15.15 -1.66 7.10
CA ILE A 75 -14.09 -1.79 8.11
C ILE A 75 -14.60 -2.43 9.40
N PHE A 76 -15.85 -2.16 9.78
CA PHE A 76 -16.44 -2.67 11.02
C PHE A 76 -17.47 -3.79 10.81
N ARG A 77 -18.10 -3.87 9.63
CA ARG A 77 -19.29 -4.70 9.35
C ARG A 77 -19.28 -5.42 7.98
N GLY A 78 -18.26 -5.26 7.14
CA GLY A 78 -18.19 -5.87 5.81
C GLY A 78 -17.54 -7.27 5.78
N PRO A 79 -17.66 -8.02 4.68
CA PRO A 79 -16.98 -9.31 4.51
C PRO A 79 -15.44 -9.19 4.43
N LEU A 80 -14.91 -7.96 4.25
CA LEU A 80 -13.49 -7.61 4.36
C LEU A 80 -13.10 -7.17 5.78
N VAL A 81 -14.05 -7.11 6.73
CA VAL A 81 -13.74 -7.36 8.13
C VAL A 81 -13.26 -8.80 8.13
N GLU A 82 -11.97 -8.98 7.83
CA GLU A 82 -11.31 -10.23 8.14
C GLU A 82 -11.70 -10.52 9.60
N ARG A 83 -12.01 -11.77 9.93
CA ARG A 83 -12.25 -12.27 11.31
C ARG A 83 -11.25 -11.74 12.35
N ARG A 84 -10.17 -11.14 11.88
CA ARG A 84 -9.12 -10.46 12.61
C ARG A 84 -9.57 -9.18 13.35
N VAL A 85 -10.55 -8.37 12.89
CA VAL A 85 -10.97 -7.14 13.64
C VAL A 85 -11.88 -7.45 14.83
N GLU A 86 -12.62 -8.55 14.73
CA GLU A 86 -13.70 -8.88 15.67
C GLU A 86 -13.18 -8.92 17.11
N GLY A 87 -13.78 -8.10 17.98
CA GLY A 87 -13.41 -7.97 19.40
C GLY A 87 -12.16 -7.13 19.71
N ARG A 88 -11.44 -6.59 18.71
CA ARG A 88 -10.22 -5.78 18.93
C ARG A 88 -10.45 -4.28 18.87
N VAL A 89 -11.39 -3.84 18.04
CA VAL A 89 -11.81 -2.43 17.98
C VAL A 89 -13.30 -2.38 18.27
N SER A 90 -13.65 -1.77 19.40
CA SER A 90 -15.04 -1.50 19.77
C SER A 90 -15.53 -0.31 18.94
N GLU A 91 -16.48 -0.55 18.02
CA GLU A 91 -17.11 0.52 17.24
C GLU A 91 -17.70 1.61 18.17
N PRO A 92 -18.43 1.29 19.26
CA PRO A 92 -18.91 2.30 20.20
C PRO A 92 -17.78 3.15 20.82
N ASP A 93 -16.69 2.53 21.28
CA ASP A 93 -15.57 3.27 21.87
C ASP A 93 -14.89 4.15 20.84
N TRP A 94 -14.71 3.63 19.63
CA TRP A 94 -14.14 4.38 18.51
C TRP A 94 -15.00 5.61 18.16
N VAL A 95 -16.33 5.46 18.08
CA VAL A 95 -17.27 6.58 17.84
C VAL A 95 -17.22 7.59 18.98
N LEU A 96 -17.17 7.13 20.23
CA LEU A 96 -17.09 8.00 21.40
C LEU A 96 -15.81 8.85 21.38
N HIS A 97 -14.66 8.22 21.11
CA HIS A 97 -13.39 8.94 21.04
C HIS A 97 -13.30 9.86 19.82
N LEU A 98 -13.86 9.44 18.68
CA LEU A 98 -14.00 10.30 17.52
C LEU A 98 -14.80 11.56 17.90
N ARG A 99 -15.99 11.40 18.48
CA ARG A 99 -16.83 12.54 18.90
C ARG A 99 -16.09 13.49 19.85
N LYS A 100 -15.42 12.96 20.88
CA LYS A 100 -14.60 13.75 21.82
C LYS A 100 -13.45 14.49 21.14
N GLY A 101 -12.84 13.90 20.11
CA GLY A 101 -11.81 14.55 19.30
C GLY A 101 -12.39 15.70 18.48
N LEU A 102 -13.56 15.49 17.89
CA LEU A 102 -14.23 16.47 17.04
C LEU A 102 -14.82 17.65 17.83
N GLU A 103 -15.06 17.50 19.12
CA GLU A 103 -15.49 18.61 20.00
C GLU A 103 -14.34 19.54 20.42
N ARG A 104 -13.08 19.14 20.21
CA ARG A 104 -11.89 19.79 20.81
C ARG A 104 -10.95 20.48 19.84
N VAL A 105 -11.17 20.41 18.54
CA VAL A 105 -10.15 20.76 17.54
C VAL A 105 -10.63 21.88 16.62
N GLU A 106 -9.89 22.99 16.62
CA GLU A 106 -9.94 24.03 15.57
C GLU A 106 -9.28 23.51 14.27
N GLU A 107 -9.67 24.11 13.15
CA GLU A 107 -9.62 23.63 11.76
C GLU A 107 -8.36 22.88 11.26
N LYS A 108 -8.59 22.04 10.23
CA LYS A 108 -7.66 21.32 9.32
C LYS A 108 -6.93 20.09 9.84
N GLU A 109 -6.49 20.05 11.11
CA GLU A 109 -5.83 18.87 11.71
C GLU A 109 -6.86 17.82 12.24
N PHE A 110 -8.12 18.24 12.31
CA PHE A 110 -9.30 17.60 12.89
C PHE A 110 -9.45 16.07 12.75
N SER A 111 -9.40 15.52 11.53
CA SER A 111 -9.85 14.14 11.31
C SER A 111 -8.77 13.10 11.55
N ALA A 112 -7.54 13.36 11.12
CA ALA A 112 -6.43 12.43 11.30
C ALA A 112 -6.03 12.30 12.78
N PHE A 113 -6.03 13.41 13.52
CA PHE A 113 -5.64 13.42 14.93
C PHE A 113 -6.72 12.90 15.87
N SER A 114 -8.00 13.19 15.61
CA SER A 114 -9.10 12.58 16.37
C SER A 114 -9.06 11.06 16.19
N PHE A 115 -8.85 10.62 14.96
CA PHE A 115 -8.70 9.20 14.65
C PHE A 115 -7.50 8.57 15.36
N PHE A 116 -6.32 9.21 15.30
CA PHE A 116 -5.13 8.77 16.00
C PHE A 116 -5.37 8.62 17.50
N ARG A 117 -5.92 9.66 18.15
CA ARG A 117 -6.16 9.65 19.59
C ARG A 117 -7.11 8.53 20.00
N SER A 118 -8.15 8.27 19.21
CA SER A 118 -9.05 7.14 19.43
C SER A 118 -8.34 5.79 19.38
N MET A 119 -7.44 5.59 18.40
CA MET A 119 -6.68 4.34 18.29
C MET A 119 -5.60 4.24 19.36
N ALA A 120 -4.92 5.34 19.67
CA ALA A 120 -3.86 5.40 20.66
C ALA A 120 -4.40 5.15 22.07
N SER A 121 -5.61 5.62 22.41
CA SER A 121 -6.25 5.31 23.70
C SER A 121 -6.63 3.83 23.84
N LEU A 122 -6.82 3.12 22.73
CA LEU A 122 -7.04 1.67 22.72
C LEU A 122 -5.72 0.88 22.81
N ALA A 123 -4.61 1.46 22.38
CA ALA A 123 -3.30 0.84 22.41
C ALA A 123 -2.70 0.90 23.83
N ARG A 124 -2.79 -0.20 24.58
CA ARG A 124 -2.16 -0.34 25.90
C ARG A 124 -0.61 -0.29 25.79
N GLY A 125 0.06 0.05 26.89
CA GLY A 125 1.53 -0.03 27.02
C GLY A 125 2.26 1.32 27.00
N GLU A 126 3.47 1.32 26.43
CA GLU A 126 4.37 2.48 26.39
C GLU A 126 3.77 3.72 25.69
N LYS A 127 4.34 4.89 26.02
CA LYS A 127 4.03 6.15 25.33
C LYS A 127 4.31 5.99 23.82
N LYS A 128 3.25 6.11 23.03
CA LYS A 128 3.28 5.98 21.58
C LYS A 128 4.05 7.17 20.99
N LYS A 129 4.93 6.90 20.03
CA LYS A 129 5.76 7.92 19.36
C LYS A 129 5.17 8.34 18.03
N TYR A 130 4.66 7.38 17.25
CA TYR A 130 4.08 7.67 15.94
C TYR A 130 2.72 7.00 15.74
N PHE A 131 1.84 7.71 15.05
CA PHE A 131 0.73 7.13 14.32
C PHE A 131 1.18 6.76 12.92
N VAL A 132 1.05 5.49 12.54
CA VAL A 132 1.50 5.00 11.24
C VAL A 132 0.32 4.90 10.28
N CYS A 133 0.38 5.67 9.20
CA CYS A 133 -0.61 5.69 8.13
C CYS A 133 -0.03 5.10 6.85
N LYS A 134 -0.76 4.23 6.14
CA LYS A 134 -0.32 3.72 4.84
C LYS A 134 -0.98 4.50 3.69
N CYS A 135 -0.21 5.00 2.73
CA CYS A 135 -0.73 5.66 1.53
C CYS A 135 -0.05 5.11 0.26
N ASN A 136 -0.84 4.78 -0.76
CA ASN A 136 -0.34 4.30 -2.06
C ASN A 136 -0.57 5.28 -3.22
N ASP A 137 -1.19 6.43 -2.94
CA ASP A 137 -1.58 7.41 -3.95
C ASP A 137 -0.57 8.58 -3.98
N PRO A 138 0.13 8.81 -5.11
CA PRO A 138 1.15 9.85 -5.22
C PRO A 138 0.60 11.26 -5.01
N LEU A 139 -0.62 11.56 -5.46
CA LEU A 139 -1.21 12.89 -5.30
C LEU A 139 -1.54 13.15 -3.82
N ARG A 140 -2.04 12.13 -3.12
CA ARG A 140 -2.35 12.23 -1.69
C ARG A 140 -1.12 12.44 -0.83
N ILE A 141 0.02 11.87 -1.22
CA ILE A 141 1.26 12.10 -0.48
C ILE A 141 1.63 13.58 -0.50
N LEU A 142 1.54 14.25 -1.65
CA LEU A 142 1.80 15.69 -1.73
C LEU A 142 0.82 16.48 -0.84
N GLU A 143 -0.48 16.17 -0.90
CA GLU A 143 -1.48 16.76 0.01
C GLU A 143 -1.11 16.55 1.50
N TYR A 144 -0.61 15.37 1.86
CA TYR A 144 -0.24 15.04 3.25
C TYR A 144 0.99 15.79 3.71
N THR A 145 1.93 16.09 2.81
CA THR A 145 3.11 16.89 3.16
C THR A 145 2.74 18.33 3.51
N ILE A 146 1.70 18.86 2.86
CA ILE A 146 1.14 20.20 3.13
C ILE A 146 0.29 20.17 4.40
N ALA A 147 -0.59 19.17 4.53
CA ALA A 147 -1.51 19.06 5.67
C ALA A 147 -0.80 18.73 6.99
N PHE A 148 0.34 18.04 6.95
CA PHE A 148 1.09 17.61 8.11
C PHE A 148 2.59 17.95 7.96
N PRO A 149 2.98 19.23 8.12
CA PRO A 149 4.37 19.68 7.89
C PRO A 149 5.39 18.93 8.75
N GLU A 150 5.01 18.53 9.97
CA GLU A 150 5.87 17.78 10.90
C GLU A 150 5.83 16.25 10.71
N ALA A 151 5.00 15.75 9.79
CA ALA A 151 4.92 14.31 9.54
C ALA A 151 6.19 13.80 8.86
N ARG A 152 6.60 12.60 9.25
CA ARG A 152 7.67 11.84 8.60
C ARG A 152 7.09 10.87 7.57
N PHE A 153 7.87 10.54 6.56
CA PHE A 153 7.48 9.60 5.52
C PHE A 153 8.53 8.52 5.38
N LEU A 154 8.06 7.29 5.27
CA LEU A 154 8.85 6.11 4.98
C LEU A 154 8.39 5.54 3.65
N PHE A 155 9.14 5.86 2.61
CA PHE A 155 8.90 5.38 1.26
C PHE A 155 9.49 3.99 1.08
N ILE A 156 8.67 3.03 0.67
CA ILE A 156 9.12 1.73 0.20
C ILE A 156 8.96 1.64 -1.31
N LEU A 157 10.11 1.56 -1.97
CA LEU A 157 10.23 1.39 -3.40
C LEU A 157 10.39 -0.09 -3.73
N ARG A 158 10.00 -0.44 -4.95
CA ARG A 158 10.28 -1.74 -5.55
C ARG A 158 10.76 -1.48 -6.96
N ASN A 159 11.57 -2.38 -7.52
CA ASN A 159 11.96 -2.33 -8.91
C ASN A 159 10.72 -2.01 -9.80
N PRO A 160 10.76 -0.95 -10.63
CA PRO A 160 9.56 -0.47 -11.32
C PRO A 160 8.99 -1.50 -12.30
N ILE A 161 9.81 -2.40 -12.86
CA ILE A 161 9.35 -3.52 -13.69
C ILE A 161 8.54 -4.50 -12.84
N ASP A 162 9.07 -4.91 -11.68
CA ASP A 162 8.42 -5.88 -10.81
C ASP A 162 7.12 -5.31 -10.20
N CYS A 163 7.13 -4.02 -9.85
CA CYS A 163 5.95 -3.30 -9.41
C CYS A 163 4.86 -3.30 -10.51
N PHE A 164 5.24 -2.91 -11.74
CA PHE A 164 4.35 -2.87 -12.88
C PHE A 164 3.74 -4.25 -13.20
N LEU A 165 4.57 -5.29 -13.31
CA LEU A 165 4.11 -6.64 -13.62
C LEU A 165 3.26 -7.23 -12.50
N SER A 166 3.61 -6.99 -11.23
CA SER A 166 2.78 -7.41 -10.09
C SER A 166 1.41 -6.74 -10.13
N LYS A 167 1.34 -5.48 -10.52
CA LYS A 167 0.09 -4.71 -10.62
C LYS A 167 -0.76 -5.14 -11.80
N LEU A 168 -0.16 -5.41 -12.95
CA LEU A 168 -0.84 -6.03 -14.08
C LEU A 168 -1.45 -7.37 -13.70
N GLN A 169 -0.68 -8.23 -13.03
CA GLN A 169 -1.15 -9.54 -12.58
C GLN A 169 -2.28 -9.42 -11.55
N TYR A 170 -2.17 -8.50 -10.60
CA TYR A 170 -3.21 -8.23 -9.62
C TYR A 170 -4.50 -7.78 -10.31
N ARG A 171 -4.43 -6.76 -11.17
CA ARG A 171 -5.58 -6.22 -11.89
C ARG A 171 -6.23 -7.27 -12.77
N ALA A 172 -5.44 -8.02 -13.53
CA ALA A 172 -5.91 -9.16 -14.29
C ALA A 172 -6.78 -10.10 -13.43
N ARG A 173 -6.28 -10.53 -12.27
CA ARG A 173 -7.04 -11.39 -11.34
C ARG A 173 -8.27 -10.71 -10.73
N SER A 174 -8.21 -9.42 -10.45
CA SER A 174 -9.32 -8.68 -9.83
C SER A 174 -10.46 -8.42 -10.83
N TYR A 175 -10.14 -8.19 -12.11
CA TYR A 175 -11.12 -7.94 -13.16
C TYR A 175 -11.76 -9.22 -13.74
N ASP A 176 -11.29 -10.41 -13.36
CA ASP A 176 -11.94 -11.71 -13.65
C ASP A 176 -13.36 -11.87 -13.05
N CYS A 177 -13.91 -10.83 -12.40
CA CYS A 177 -15.22 -10.89 -11.75
C CYS A 177 -16.33 -10.12 -12.48
N LEU A 178 -16.09 -8.94 -13.07
CA LEU A 178 -17.20 -8.01 -13.37
C LEU A 178 -16.99 -6.99 -14.51
N ALA A 179 -15.89 -6.98 -15.28
CA ALA A 179 -15.68 -5.97 -16.33
C ALA A 179 -15.36 -6.56 -17.73
N PRO A 180 -15.90 -5.96 -18.82
CA PRO A 180 -15.88 -6.51 -20.20
C PRO A 180 -14.47 -6.75 -20.81
N PRO A 181 -14.38 -7.50 -21.94
CA PRO A 181 -13.15 -8.13 -22.47
C PRO A 181 -12.09 -7.19 -23.04
N GLU A 182 -12.33 -5.88 -23.00
CA GLU A 182 -11.30 -4.92 -23.35
C GLU A 182 -10.35 -4.84 -22.16
N PHE A 183 -9.34 -5.69 -22.16
CA PHE A 183 -8.12 -5.48 -21.38
C PHE A 183 -7.67 -4.05 -21.70
N PRO A 184 -7.96 -3.03 -20.87
CA PRO A 184 -7.90 -1.67 -21.35
C PRO A 184 -6.43 -1.41 -21.62
N ARG A 185 -6.10 -0.96 -22.84
CA ARG A 185 -4.78 -0.35 -23.09
C ARG A 185 -4.47 0.70 -22.00
N GLY A 186 -5.51 1.30 -21.44
CA GLY A 186 -5.48 2.15 -20.25
C GLY A 186 -4.97 1.51 -18.96
N LEU A 187 -5.15 0.21 -18.65
CA LEU A 187 -4.67 -0.34 -17.36
C LEU A 187 -3.15 -0.45 -17.29
N ALA A 188 -2.50 -0.82 -18.40
CA ALA A 188 -1.04 -0.86 -18.47
C ALA A 188 -0.47 0.56 -18.43
N ALA A 189 -1.03 1.47 -19.24
CA ALA A 189 -0.67 2.88 -19.21
C ALA A 189 -0.84 3.46 -17.80
N TYR A 190 -2.03 3.34 -17.21
CA TYR A 190 -2.33 3.79 -15.84
C TYR A 190 -1.38 3.19 -14.79
N SER A 191 -1.05 1.90 -14.92
CA SER A 191 -0.15 1.26 -13.94
C SER A 191 1.26 1.85 -14.02
N LEU A 192 1.74 2.17 -15.22
CA LEU A 192 2.99 2.89 -15.43
C LEU A 192 2.88 4.35 -14.99
N ASP A 193 1.79 5.05 -15.33
CA ASP A 193 1.53 6.44 -14.95
C ASP A 193 1.59 6.60 -13.42
N GLU A 194 0.96 5.70 -12.66
CA GLU A 194 0.98 5.77 -11.20
C GLU A 194 2.38 5.51 -10.63
N ILE A 195 3.12 4.53 -11.17
CA ILE A 195 4.51 4.26 -10.73
C ILE A 195 5.38 5.47 -11.02
N GLU A 196 5.31 6.00 -12.24
CA GLU A 196 6.08 7.16 -12.69
C GLU A 196 5.75 8.41 -11.85
N ALA A 197 4.46 8.70 -11.65
CA ALA A 197 4.01 9.81 -10.81
C ALA A 197 4.54 9.70 -9.38
N PHE A 198 4.62 8.47 -8.85
CA PHE A 198 5.14 8.22 -7.51
C PHE A 198 6.65 8.52 -7.39
N PHE A 199 7.46 8.03 -8.33
CA PHE A 199 8.89 8.34 -8.32
C PHE A 199 9.16 9.83 -8.58
N LYS A 200 8.39 10.47 -9.46
CA LYS A 200 8.46 11.93 -9.67
C LYS A 200 8.13 12.72 -8.40
N ALA A 201 7.05 12.35 -7.71
CA ALA A 201 6.67 12.98 -6.45
C ALA A 201 7.78 12.79 -5.38
N LEU A 202 8.34 11.59 -5.26
CA LEU A 202 9.43 11.32 -4.33
C LEU A 202 10.69 12.13 -4.66
N ALA A 203 11.07 12.23 -5.94
CA ALA A 203 12.21 13.04 -6.37
C ALA A 203 12.01 14.51 -5.97
N PHE A 204 10.84 15.08 -6.29
CA PHE A 204 10.47 16.44 -5.90
C PHE A 204 10.53 16.65 -4.37
N LEU A 205 9.99 15.71 -3.59
CA LEU A 205 10.02 15.79 -2.12
C LEU A 205 11.44 15.72 -1.56
N ARG A 206 12.28 14.82 -2.07
CA ARG A 206 13.69 14.74 -1.66
C ARG A 206 14.46 16.01 -1.98
N ASP A 207 14.23 16.60 -3.14
CA ASP A 207 14.95 17.79 -3.59
C ASP A 207 14.49 19.05 -2.83
N THR A 208 13.32 19.00 -2.17
CA THR A 208 12.77 20.09 -1.33
C THR A 208 13.03 19.88 0.17
N ASP A 209 13.45 18.69 0.61
CA ASP A 209 13.82 18.42 2.00
C ASP A 209 15.28 18.75 2.27
N THR A 210 15.52 19.98 2.71
CA THR A 210 16.86 20.46 3.05
C THR A 210 17.47 19.77 4.29
N THR A 211 16.65 19.11 5.10
CA THR A 211 17.10 18.41 6.31
C THR A 211 17.47 16.95 6.05
N GLY A 212 16.84 16.33 5.04
CA GLY A 212 16.97 14.90 4.76
C GLY A 212 16.35 13.99 5.84
N GLU A 213 15.68 14.55 6.85
CA GLU A 213 15.12 13.79 7.96
C GLU A 213 13.68 13.32 7.70
N ARG A 214 12.96 14.03 6.82
CA ARG A 214 11.51 13.85 6.65
C ARG A 214 11.18 12.70 5.72
N TYR A 215 11.93 12.54 4.64
CA TYR A 215 11.65 11.57 3.58
C TYR A 215 12.67 10.41 3.57
N ASN A 216 12.35 9.36 4.31
CA ASN A 216 13.17 8.15 4.40
C ASN A 216 12.78 7.17 3.31
N VAL A 217 13.76 6.51 2.67
CA VAL A 217 13.49 5.59 1.56
C VAL A 217 14.16 4.24 1.79
N LEU A 218 13.42 3.19 1.47
CA LEU A 218 13.81 1.78 1.55
C LEU A 218 13.51 1.11 0.21
N ARG A 219 14.34 0.14 -0.19
CA ARG A 219 14.01 -0.78 -1.27
C ARG A 219 13.39 -2.05 -0.68
N LEU A 220 12.34 -2.55 -1.31
CA LEU A 220 11.68 -3.79 -0.92
C LEU A 220 12.65 -4.96 -0.99
N GLU A 221 13.52 -4.97 -1.99
CA GLU A 221 14.52 -6.00 -2.22
C GLU A 221 15.48 -6.11 -1.01
N ASP A 222 15.97 -4.97 -0.52
CA ASP A 222 16.85 -4.90 0.65
C ASP A 222 16.11 -5.32 1.93
N LEU A 223 14.87 -4.82 2.12
CA LEU A 223 14.03 -5.16 3.27
C LEU A 223 13.77 -6.66 3.36
N VAL A 224 13.58 -7.31 2.21
CA VAL A 224 13.31 -8.75 2.17
C VAL A 224 14.59 -9.57 2.36
N GLN A 225 15.71 -9.12 1.80
CA GLN A 225 16.98 -9.85 1.89
C GLN A 225 17.60 -9.78 3.29
N THR A 226 17.54 -8.62 3.94
CA THR A 226 18.12 -8.37 5.26
C THR A 226 17.18 -7.53 6.15
N PRO A 227 16.01 -8.09 6.55
CA PRO A 227 15.00 -7.31 7.27
C PRO A 227 15.51 -6.70 8.57
N GLY A 228 16.30 -7.45 9.35
CA GLY A 228 16.86 -6.96 10.62
C GLY A 228 17.68 -5.68 10.44
N ASN A 229 18.68 -5.72 9.55
CA ASN A 229 19.57 -4.59 9.30
C ASN A 229 18.80 -3.38 8.76
N VAL A 230 17.88 -3.60 7.82
CA VAL A 230 17.09 -2.52 7.20
C VAL A 230 16.14 -1.87 8.22
N LEU A 231 15.47 -2.66 9.04
CA LEU A 231 14.53 -2.16 10.05
C LEU A 231 15.25 -1.52 11.23
N GLN A 232 16.44 -2.00 11.62
CA GLN A 232 17.26 -1.37 12.64
C GLN A 232 17.72 0.02 12.20
N ALA A 233 18.28 0.14 10.98
CA ALA A 233 18.71 1.44 10.44
C ALA A 233 17.52 2.42 10.28
N MET A 234 16.35 1.91 9.91
CA MET A 234 15.11 2.70 9.88
C MET A 234 14.69 3.15 11.28
N GLY A 235 14.76 2.27 12.27
CA GLY A 235 14.49 2.57 13.68
C GLY A 235 15.36 3.70 14.19
N GLU A 236 16.66 3.66 13.94
CA GLU A 236 17.62 4.71 14.32
C GLU A 236 17.23 6.08 13.74
N ARG A 237 16.91 6.15 12.45
CA ARG A 237 16.46 7.39 11.79
C ARG A 237 15.16 7.93 12.37
N LEU A 238 14.25 7.03 12.75
CA LEU A 238 13.00 7.37 13.43
C LEU A 238 13.14 7.51 14.95
N SER A 239 14.35 7.40 15.51
CA SER A 239 14.63 7.25 16.95
C SER A 239 13.63 6.33 17.67
N LEU A 240 13.41 5.17 17.09
CA LEU A 240 12.76 4.01 17.67
C LEU A 240 13.84 3.03 18.14
N SER A 241 13.64 2.45 19.32
CA SER A 241 14.48 1.35 19.80
C SER A 241 14.26 0.11 18.93
N TRP A 242 15.28 -0.73 18.80
CA TRP A 242 15.08 -2.06 18.21
C TRP A 242 14.04 -2.86 19.01
N ASP A 243 13.18 -3.59 18.31
CA ASP A 243 12.22 -4.52 18.89
C ASP A 243 12.12 -5.76 17.96
N ASP A 244 12.24 -6.96 18.53
CA ASP A 244 12.22 -8.21 17.76
C ASP A 244 10.87 -8.48 17.07
N ASN A 245 9.80 -7.79 17.45
CA ASN A 245 8.52 -7.88 16.73
C ASN A 245 8.59 -7.20 15.36
N LEU A 246 9.55 -6.31 15.11
CA LEU A 246 9.70 -5.64 13.82
C LEU A 246 9.96 -6.62 12.66
N ILE A 247 10.53 -7.79 12.93
CA ILE A 247 10.79 -8.82 11.89
C ILE A 247 9.62 -9.80 11.72
N ARG A 248 8.51 -9.60 12.43
CA ARG A 248 7.33 -10.46 12.39
C ARG A 248 6.13 -9.62 11.98
N PRO A 249 5.64 -9.74 10.73
CA PRO A 249 4.47 -9.01 10.30
C PRO A 249 3.30 -9.26 11.24
N SER A 250 2.70 -8.19 11.74
CA SER A 250 1.51 -8.26 12.54
C SER A 250 0.40 -7.37 11.97
N TRP A 251 -0.80 -7.62 12.45
CA TRP A 251 -1.94 -6.77 12.15
C TRP A 251 -2.76 -6.61 13.42
N MET A 252 -2.82 -5.38 13.92
CA MET A 252 -3.36 -5.05 15.24
C MET A 252 -2.74 -5.90 16.37
N GLY A 253 -1.42 -6.07 16.31
CA GLY A 253 -0.61 -6.84 17.27
C GLY A 253 -0.73 -8.36 17.15
N LEU A 254 -1.51 -8.89 16.19
CA LEU A 254 -1.52 -10.33 15.91
C LEU A 254 -0.53 -10.69 14.83
N PRO A 255 0.29 -11.74 15.01
CA PRO A 255 1.07 -12.29 13.91
C PRO A 255 0.18 -12.60 12.70
N VAL A 256 0.59 -12.13 11.52
CA VAL A 256 -0.08 -12.45 10.26
C VAL A 256 0.93 -12.99 9.26
N ARG A 257 0.48 -13.96 8.46
CA ARG A 257 1.21 -14.36 7.26
C ARG A 257 0.93 -13.34 6.17
N GLY A 258 1.95 -12.56 5.83
CA GLY A 258 1.90 -11.58 4.76
C GLY A 258 1.99 -12.23 3.39
N HIS A 259 1.69 -11.46 2.33
CA HIS A 259 1.89 -11.88 0.94
C HIS A 259 3.36 -12.19 0.58
N PHE A 260 4.28 -11.76 1.43
CA PHE A 260 5.73 -11.94 1.28
C PHE A 260 6.28 -13.03 2.20
N SER A 261 5.45 -13.68 3.01
CA SER A 261 5.88 -14.83 3.83
C SER A 261 6.19 -16.02 2.91
N ASP A 262 7.38 -16.60 3.04
CA ASP A 262 7.70 -17.84 2.35
C ASP A 262 7.07 -19.02 3.11
N PRO A 263 6.10 -19.76 2.52
CA PRO A 263 5.42 -20.87 3.20
C PRO A 263 6.34 -22.05 3.53
N ARG A 264 7.55 -22.08 2.98
CA ARG A 264 8.56 -23.14 3.20
C ARG A 264 9.63 -22.75 4.22
N ARG A 265 9.63 -21.51 4.69
CA ARG A 265 10.62 -20.99 5.64
C ARG A 265 9.92 -20.49 6.91
N ASP A 266 10.70 -20.19 7.94
CA ASP A 266 10.22 -19.54 9.18
C ASP A 266 9.40 -18.29 8.79
N GLU A 267 8.38 -17.93 9.57
CA GLU A 267 7.51 -16.76 9.33
C GLU A 267 8.30 -15.44 9.29
N ARG A 268 9.55 -15.46 9.77
CA ARG A 268 10.56 -14.39 9.64
C ARG A 268 11.20 -14.27 8.26
N CYS A 269 11.07 -15.27 7.39
CA CYS A 269 11.63 -15.25 6.05
C CYS A 269 10.67 -14.59 5.07
N LEU A 270 11.05 -13.39 4.66
CA LEU A 270 10.40 -12.65 3.60
C LEU A 270 10.97 -13.12 2.24
N ALA A 271 10.15 -13.11 1.20
CA ALA A 271 10.58 -13.38 -0.17
C ALA A 271 9.89 -12.43 -1.15
N VAL A 272 10.65 -11.81 -2.07
CA VAL A 272 10.08 -11.01 -3.15
C VAL A 272 9.59 -11.96 -4.22
N PRO A 273 8.28 -11.99 -4.55
CA PRO A 273 7.81 -12.83 -5.64
C PRO A 273 8.33 -12.26 -6.96
N THR A 274 9.35 -12.91 -7.55
CA THR A 274 9.88 -12.59 -8.88
C THR A 274 9.09 -13.27 -10.00
N GLU A 275 8.12 -14.13 -9.66
CA GLU A 275 7.26 -14.85 -10.61
C GLU A 275 6.51 -13.91 -11.57
N ALA A 276 6.26 -12.67 -11.16
CA ALA A 276 5.63 -11.66 -12.00
C ALA A 276 6.43 -11.39 -13.30
N ARG A 277 7.76 -11.53 -13.30
CA ARG A 277 8.61 -11.35 -14.50
C ARG A 277 8.25 -12.30 -15.63
N ARG A 278 7.66 -13.46 -15.34
CA ARG A 278 7.18 -14.43 -16.35
C ARG A 278 6.06 -13.89 -17.24
N TRP A 279 5.36 -12.83 -16.81
CA TRP A 279 4.34 -12.17 -17.65
C TRP A 279 4.94 -11.44 -18.85
N GLY A 280 6.21 -11.06 -18.74
CA GLY A 280 6.94 -10.33 -19.75
C GLY A 280 6.45 -8.91 -20.00
N LEU A 281 7.24 -8.18 -20.80
CA LEU A 281 6.93 -6.82 -21.26
C LEU A 281 6.71 -6.80 -22.77
N THR A 282 5.83 -5.93 -23.23
CA THR A 282 5.70 -5.60 -24.65
C THR A 282 6.81 -4.63 -25.08
N LYS A 283 7.07 -4.53 -26.38
CA LYS A 283 8.03 -3.54 -26.92
C LYS A 283 7.69 -2.11 -26.49
N ALA A 284 6.41 -1.74 -26.49
CA ALA A 284 5.95 -0.42 -26.09
C ALA A 284 6.18 -0.13 -24.60
N GLU A 285 5.94 -1.12 -23.72
CA GLU A 285 6.19 -0.96 -22.28
C GLU A 285 7.69 -0.87 -21.98
N LYS A 286 8.52 -1.70 -22.63
CA LYS A 286 9.99 -1.57 -22.51
C LYS A 286 10.45 -0.19 -22.97
N LYS A 287 9.98 0.27 -24.13
CA LYS A 287 10.29 1.61 -24.66
C LYS A 287 9.93 2.69 -23.64
N ARG A 288 8.71 2.66 -23.09
CA ARG A 288 8.27 3.65 -22.11
C ARG A 288 9.09 3.65 -20.81
N LEU A 289 9.43 2.47 -20.28
CA LEU A 289 10.29 2.35 -19.09
C LEU A 289 11.69 2.91 -19.36
N ARG A 290 12.25 2.71 -20.56
CA ARG A 290 13.54 3.30 -20.99
C ARG A 290 13.48 4.81 -21.14
N GLU A 291 12.44 5.34 -21.78
CA GLU A 291 12.25 6.79 -21.96
C GLU A 291 12.15 7.53 -20.62
N ASN A 292 11.75 6.84 -19.56
CA ASN A 292 11.64 7.37 -18.21
C ASN A 292 12.73 6.86 -17.25
N LYS A 293 13.80 6.24 -17.77
CA LYS A 293 14.82 5.56 -16.92
C LYS A 293 15.46 6.49 -15.89
N ASP A 294 15.65 7.76 -16.24
CA ASP A 294 16.35 8.73 -15.40
C ASP A 294 15.60 8.97 -14.09
N ILE A 295 14.26 8.88 -14.12
CA ILE A 295 13.38 8.98 -12.94
C ILE A 295 13.65 7.85 -11.94
N TYR A 296 13.99 6.66 -12.45
CA TYR A 296 14.20 5.46 -11.62
C TYR A 296 15.67 5.26 -11.25
N SER A 297 16.59 5.78 -12.06
CA SER A 297 18.04 5.48 -12.01
C SER A 297 18.70 5.79 -10.68
N ARG A 298 18.19 6.78 -9.93
CA ARG A 298 18.67 7.13 -8.60
C ARG A 298 18.52 6.00 -7.59
N ASP A 299 17.41 5.23 -7.66
CA ASP A 299 17.11 4.14 -6.73
C ASP A 299 17.33 2.74 -7.36
N TYR A 300 17.32 2.64 -8.69
CA TYR A 300 17.50 1.42 -9.48
C TYR A 300 18.44 1.63 -10.68
N PRO A 301 19.76 1.82 -10.44
CA PRO A 301 20.74 1.96 -11.53
C PRO A 301 20.81 0.72 -12.44
N GLU A 302 20.41 -0.45 -11.94
CA GLU A 302 20.37 -1.72 -12.66
C GLU A 302 19.16 -1.88 -13.61
N LEU A 303 18.28 -0.88 -13.72
CA LEU A 303 17.01 -0.99 -14.45
C LEU A 303 17.17 -1.42 -15.91
N GLU A 304 18.20 -0.93 -16.62
CA GLU A 304 18.40 -1.28 -18.03
C GLU A 304 18.73 -2.78 -18.18
N LYS A 305 19.61 -3.30 -17.34
CA LYS A 305 19.94 -4.73 -17.29
C LYS A 305 18.70 -5.57 -16.97
N ASP A 306 17.86 -5.10 -16.04
CA ASP A 306 16.61 -5.77 -15.72
C ASP A 306 15.62 -5.77 -16.89
N LEU A 307 15.49 -4.65 -17.62
CA LEU A 307 14.62 -4.55 -18.80
C LEU A 307 15.00 -5.54 -19.90
N GLU A 308 16.29 -5.78 -20.08
CA GLU A 308 16.82 -6.77 -21.02
C GLU A 308 16.50 -8.21 -20.58
N SER A 309 16.60 -8.49 -19.28
CA SER A 309 16.32 -9.82 -18.72
C SER A 309 14.85 -10.26 -18.82
N VAL A 310 13.91 -9.32 -18.93
CA VAL A 310 12.48 -9.62 -18.89
C VAL A 310 11.99 -10.12 -20.26
N PRO A 311 11.32 -11.29 -20.35
CA PRO A 311 10.89 -11.86 -21.62
C PRO A 311 9.85 -11.00 -22.34
N ASN A 312 9.66 -11.23 -23.64
CA ASN A 312 8.61 -10.57 -24.41
C ASN A 312 7.22 -11.14 -24.04
N ALA A 313 6.25 -10.26 -23.76
CA ALA A 313 4.91 -10.62 -23.26
C ALA A 313 4.00 -11.42 -24.22
N ARG A 314 4.46 -11.77 -25.44
CA ARG A 314 3.62 -12.28 -26.53
C ARG A 314 2.85 -13.55 -26.18
N ILE A 315 3.48 -14.50 -25.49
CA ILE A 315 2.88 -15.82 -25.21
C ILE A 315 1.89 -15.71 -24.05
N PHE A 316 2.34 -15.16 -22.91
CA PHE A 316 1.55 -15.14 -21.69
C PHE A 316 0.27 -14.29 -21.82
N ARG A 317 0.37 -13.11 -22.42
CA ARG A 317 -0.81 -12.24 -22.61
C ARG A 317 -1.76 -12.72 -23.69
N ARG A 318 -1.30 -13.57 -24.63
CA ARG A 318 -2.17 -14.25 -25.60
C ARG A 318 -2.95 -15.36 -24.92
N ALA A 319 -2.30 -16.18 -24.09
CA ALA A 319 -2.95 -17.20 -23.27
C ALA A 319 -3.96 -16.57 -22.29
N TYR A 320 -3.60 -15.46 -21.63
CA TYR A 320 -4.49 -14.72 -20.75
C TYR A 320 -5.71 -14.13 -21.49
N ARG A 321 -5.50 -13.51 -22.66
CA ARG A 321 -6.62 -13.02 -23.49
C ARG A 321 -7.56 -14.13 -23.94
N LEU A 322 -7.02 -15.30 -24.28
CA LEU A 322 -7.84 -16.48 -24.57
C LEU A 322 -8.63 -16.89 -23.32
N HIS A 323 -7.99 -16.96 -22.15
CA HIS A 323 -8.65 -17.28 -20.88
C HIS A 323 -9.83 -16.35 -20.57
N CYS A 324 -9.64 -15.02 -20.61
CA CYS A 324 -10.72 -14.07 -20.37
C CYS A 324 -11.87 -14.19 -21.38
N ARG A 325 -11.56 -14.44 -22.66
CA ARG A 325 -12.59 -14.68 -23.70
C ARG A 325 -13.41 -15.93 -23.42
N PHE A 326 -12.78 -17.01 -22.93
CA PHE A 326 -13.49 -18.19 -22.48
C PHE A 326 -14.29 -17.91 -21.21
N HIS A 327 -13.76 -17.14 -20.27
CA HIS A 327 -14.44 -16.82 -19.01
C HIS A 327 -15.70 -15.98 -19.18
N ILE A 328 -15.68 -15.01 -20.10
CA ILE A 328 -16.85 -14.17 -20.41
C ILE A 328 -17.95 -14.99 -21.10
N ARG A 329 -17.57 -16.05 -21.83
CA ARG A 329 -18.53 -16.96 -22.48
C ARG A 329 -19.03 -18.05 -21.53
N ALA A 330 -18.24 -18.43 -20.54
CA ALA A 330 -18.54 -19.49 -19.60
C ALA A 330 -18.61 -18.92 -18.18
N ASN A 331 -19.83 -18.64 -17.73
CA ASN A 331 -20.19 -18.58 -16.31
C ASN A 331 -20.15 -20.00 -15.69
N GLU A 332 -19.15 -20.80 -16.03
CA GLU A 332 -18.99 -22.19 -15.57
C GLU A 332 -17.99 -22.27 -14.41
N GLY A 333 -18.28 -23.19 -13.49
CA GLY A 333 -17.79 -23.21 -12.12
C GLY A 333 -16.29 -23.38 -11.89
N ARG A 334 -15.92 -23.38 -10.61
CA ARG A 334 -14.55 -23.31 -10.05
C ARG A 334 -13.59 -24.40 -10.56
N GLU A 335 -14.11 -25.57 -10.98
CA GLU A 335 -13.30 -26.71 -11.46
C GLU A 335 -12.79 -26.55 -12.90
N PHE A 336 -13.54 -25.89 -13.79
CA PHE A 336 -13.08 -25.59 -15.15
C PHE A 336 -11.83 -24.68 -15.11
N ARG A 337 -11.82 -23.70 -14.20
CA ARG A 337 -10.67 -22.80 -13.99
C ARG A 337 -9.40 -23.60 -13.66
N LYS A 338 -9.49 -24.54 -12.71
CA LYS A 338 -8.35 -25.39 -12.31
C LYS A 338 -7.86 -26.27 -13.45
N ALA A 339 -8.76 -26.82 -14.27
CA ALA A 339 -8.39 -27.64 -15.43
C ALA A 339 -7.69 -26.83 -16.53
N PHE A 340 -8.19 -25.63 -16.84
CA PHE A 340 -7.59 -24.74 -17.84
C PHE A 340 -6.19 -24.30 -17.44
N PHE A 341 -5.98 -23.83 -16.20
CA PHE A 341 -4.65 -23.42 -15.74
C PHE A 341 -3.64 -24.57 -15.77
N ARG A 342 -4.08 -25.81 -15.48
CA ARG A 342 -3.23 -27.01 -15.62
C ARG A 342 -2.82 -27.24 -17.09
N ARG A 343 -3.75 -27.14 -18.04
CA ARG A 343 -3.44 -27.27 -19.49
C ARG A 343 -2.54 -26.15 -20.01
N ALA A 344 -2.81 -24.91 -19.63
CA ALA A 344 -1.99 -23.76 -20.04
C ALA A 344 -0.55 -23.87 -19.52
N ARG A 345 -0.36 -24.31 -18.26
CA ARG A 345 0.97 -24.58 -17.71
C ARG A 345 1.69 -25.70 -18.46
N ARG A 346 0.99 -26.78 -18.81
CA ARG A 346 1.58 -27.90 -19.58
C ARG A 346 2.05 -27.46 -20.96
N ARG A 347 1.19 -26.74 -21.70
CA ARG A 347 1.52 -26.21 -23.04
C ARG A 347 2.67 -25.19 -23.00
N TYR A 348 2.83 -24.50 -21.87
CA TYR A 348 3.96 -23.60 -21.68
C TYR A 348 5.27 -24.37 -21.46
N ALA A 349 5.26 -25.41 -20.63
CA ALA A 349 6.43 -26.28 -20.46
C ALA A 349 6.85 -26.96 -21.78
N GLU A 350 5.88 -27.30 -22.64
CA GLU A 350 6.12 -27.84 -23.99
C GLU A 350 6.68 -26.81 -24.99
N LEU A 351 6.52 -25.51 -24.75
CA LEU A 351 7.05 -24.44 -25.60
C LEU A 351 8.39 -23.87 -25.09
N GLU A 352 8.73 -24.13 -23.83
CA GLU A 352 10.05 -23.82 -23.26
C GLU A 352 11.08 -24.93 -23.50
N ALA A 353 10.62 -26.18 -23.65
CA ALA A 353 11.42 -27.31 -24.12
C ALA A 353 11.57 -27.27 -25.65
#